data_AF-A0A497SMJ4-F1
#
_entry.id   AF-A0A497SMJ4-F1
#
_cell.length_a   1.000
_cell.length_b   1.000
_cell.length_c   1.000
_cell.angle_alpha   90.00
_cell.angle_beta   90.00
_cell.angle_gamma   90.00
#
_symmetry.space_group_name_H-M   'P 1'
#
loop_
_entity.id
_entity.type
_entity.pdbx_description
1 polymer ?
#
loop_
_entity_poly.entity_id
_entity_poly.type
_entity_poly.pdbx_seq_one_letter_code
_entity_poly.pdbx_strand_id
1 'polypeptide(L)'
;MTLIPVTYVVLFVKKKKKFHDIDYDISDRSLRLKPFLAVISSYAIGTIALFYINAPVLVKGLMFCYFLNGLIMFLITLFWKISIHTSGITGPLTLLVYEFGIIYSPLLLIAVPVGWMRIKLKKHLPSQVIAGAVLTIILTWLQIVYIIVPFF
;
A
#
# COMPACT_ATOMS: atom_id res chain seq x y z
N MET A 1 -7.07 9.50 8.61
CA MET A 1 -7.88 9.47 7.37
C MET A 1 -8.33 8.05 6.97
N THR A 2 -7.94 7.01 7.69
CA THR A 2 -8.22 5.58 7.43
C THR A 2 -9.71 5.20 7.46
N LEU A 3 -10.52 5.92 8.24
CA LEU A 3 -11.97 5.67 8.34
C LEU A 3 -12.69 5.92 7.02
N ILE A 4 -12.23 6.86 6.20
CA ILE A 4 -12.87 7.21 4.92
C ILE A 4 -12.79 6.06 3.92
N PRO A 5 -11.60 5.54 3.56
CA PRO A 5 -11.51 4.40 2.64
C PRO A 5 -12.10 3.12 3.21
N VAL A 6 -11.95 2.85 4.51
CA VAL A 6 -12.56 1.65 5.14
C VAL A 6 -14.09 1.74 5.10
N THR A 7 -14.68 2.88 5.49
CA THR A 7 -16.14 3.07 5.45
C THR A 7 -16.64 3.05 4.02
N TYR A 8 -15.94 3.69 3.08
CA TYR A 8 -16.29 3.66 1.66
C TYR A 8 -16.26 2.24 1.10
N VAL A 9 -15.22 1.45 1.39
CA VAL A 9 -15.11 0.04 0.99
C VAL A 9 -16.26 -0.77 1.58
N VAL A 10 -16.55 -0.63 2.87
CA VAL A 10 -17.63 -1.35 3.55
C VAL A 10 -18.99 -1.01 2.93
N LEU A 11 -19.27 0.28 2.70
CA LEU A 11 -20.52 0.73 2.08
C LEU A 11 -20.64 0.26 0.62
N PHE A 12 -19.54 0.32 -0.14
CA PHE A 12 -19.50 -0.14 -1.52
C PHE A 12 -19.75 -1.64 -1.64
N VAL A 13 -19.13 -2.45 -0.77
CA VAL A 13 -19.34 -3.91 -0.71
C VAL A 13 -20.79 -4.22 -0.30
N LYS A 14 -21.33 -3.54 0.74
CA LYS A 14 -22.73 -3.70 1.17
C LYS A 14 -23.76 -3.33 0.10
N LYS A 15 -23.47 -2.32 -0.73
CA LYS A 15 -24.39 -1.86 -1.78
C LYS A 15 -24.37 -2.75 -3.03
N LYS A 16 -23.25 -3.45 -3.29
CA LYS A 16 -23.07 -4.31 -4.48
C LYS A 16 -23.28 -5.81 -4.24
N LYS A 17 -23.20 -6.31 -3.00
CA LYS A 17 -23.49 -7.71 -2.66
C LYS A 17 -24.65 -7.79 -1.67
N LYS A 18 -25.67 -8.61 -1.97
CA LYS A 18 -26.63 -9.08 -0.94
C LYS A 18 -25.79 -9.70 0.20
N PHE A 19 -26.16 -9.41 1.44
CA PHE A 19 -25.47 -9.63 2.71
C PHE A 19 -24.80 -11.00 2.99
N HIS A 20 -24.88 -11.98 2.08
CA HIS A 20 -24.46 -13.36 2.30
C HIS A 20 -22.98 -13.67 1.97
N ASP A 21 -22.28 -12.88 1.15
CA ASP A 21 -20.86 -13.15 0.78
C ASP A 21 -19.97 -11.90 0.94
N ILE A 22 -19.72 -11.52 2.20
CA ILE A 22 -18.86 -10.38 2.55
C ILE A 22 -17.38 -10.75 2.37
N ASP A 23 -16.96 -10.82 1.11
CA ASP A 23 -15.54 -10.89 0.76
C ASP A 23 -14.99 -9.46 0.67
N TYR A 24 -14.30 -9.02 1.73
CA TYR A 24 -13.64 -7.71 1.78
C TYR A 24 -12.52 -7.58 0.72
N ASP A 25 -12.01 -8.70 0.20
CA ASP A 25 -11.02 -8.73 -0.88
C ASP A 25 -11.75 -8.84 -2.23
N ILE A 26 -12.11 -7.66 -2.77
CA ILE A 26 -12.81 -7.51 -4.04
C ILE A 26 -11.98 -8.17 -5.15
N SER A 27 -12.38 -9.35 -5.59
CA SER A 27 -11.55 -10.16 -6.50
C SER A 27 -11.59 -9.67 -7.95
N ASP A 28 -12.70 -9.05 -8.34
CA ASP A 28 -12.85 -8.41 -9.64
C ASP A 28 -11.99 -7.14 -9.71
N ARG A 29 -11.18 -7.08 -10.75
CA ARG A 29 -10.28 -5.95 -11.02
C ARG A 29 -11.06 -4.66 -11.27
N SER A 30 -12.16 -4.73 -12.02
CA SER A 30 -12.98 -3.56 -12.38
C SER A 30 -13.62 -2.92 -11.15
N LEU A 31 -14.00 -3.75 -10.17
CA LEU A 31 -14.58 -3.33 -8.90
C LEU A 31 -13.52 -2.83 -7.90
N ARG A 32 -12.23 -3.13 -8.10
CA ARG A 32 -11.11 -2.69 -7.25
C ARG A 32 -10.61 -1.28 -7.53
N LEU A 33 -10.75 -0.80 -8.77
CA LEU A 33 -10.17 0.49 -9.16
C LEU A 33 -10.76 1.67 -8.38
N LYS A 34 -12.08 1.69 -8.16
CA LYS A 34 -12.74 2.78 -7.43
C LYS A 34 -12.34 2.83 -5.94
N PRO A 35 -12.39 1.72 -5.18
CA PRO A 35 -11.85 1.69 -3.82
C PRO A 35 -10.36 2.05 -3.75
N PHE A 36 -9.56 1.61 -4.71
CA PHE A 36 -8.13 1.90 -4.71
C PHE A 36 -7.86 3.41 -4.93
N LEU A 37 -8.60 4.05 -5.83
CA LEU A 37 -8.54 5.51 -5.99
C LEU A 37 -8.91 6.23 -4.69
N ALA A 38 -9.95 5.79 -3.98
CA ALA A 38 -10.32 6.39 -2.69
C ALA A 38 -9.19 6.30 -1.65
N VAL A 39 -8.46 5.18 -1.61
CA VAL A 39 -7.28 5.00 -0.75
C VAL A 39 -6.16 5.96 -1.16
N ILE A 40 -5.83 6.04 -2.45
CA ILE A 40 -4.76 6.93 -2.95
C ILE A 40 -5.09 8.40 -2.69
N SER A 41 -6.33 8.82 -2.94
CA SER A 41 -6.80 10.16 -2.61
C SER A 41 -6.67 10.44 -1.11
N SER A 42 -6.99 9.47 -0.25
CA SER A 42 -6.78 9.61 1.19
C SER A 42 -5.31 9.78 1.57
N TYR A 43 -4.37 9.12 0.88
CA TYR A 43 -2.93 9.31 1.13
C TYR A 43 -2.46 10.68 0.65
N ALA A 44 -2.97 11.17 -0.47
CA ALA A 44 -2.68 12.52 -0.96
C ALA A 44 -3.14 13.59 0.04
N ILE A 45 -4.39 13.52 0.50
CA ILE A 45 -4.94 14.45 1.49
C ILE A 45 -4.19 14.32 2.82
N GLY A 46 -3.88 13.10 3.26
CA GLY A 46 -3.10 12.85 4.47
C GLY A 46 -1.70 13.45 4.39
N THR A 47 -1.04 13.33 3.24
CA THR A 47 0.27 13.95 3.00
C THR A 47 0.17 15.47 3.14
N ILE A 48 -0.75 16.10 2.42
CA ILE A 48 -0.98 17.55 2.45
C ILE A 48 -1.25 18.01 3.90
N ALA A 49 -2.13 17.32 4.62
CA ALA A 49 -2.44 17.64 6.01
C ALA A 49 -1.20 17.55 6.92
N LEU A 50 -0.37 16.52 6.76
CA LEU A 50 0.86 16.35 7.55
C LEU A 50 1.89 17.46 7.25
N PHE A 51 1.97 17.93 5.99
CA PHE A 51 2.76 19.11 5.64
C PHE A 51 2.24 20.37 6.34
N TYR A 52 0.93 20.61 6.31
CA TYR A 52 0.33 21.79 6.97
C TYR A 52 0.55 21.85 8.48
N ILE A 53 0.49 20.71 9.17
CA ILE A 53 0.71 20.67 10.63
C ILE A 53 2.19 20.59 11.03
N ASN A 54 3.12 20.72 10.07
CA ASN A 54 4.55 20.59 10.30
C ASN A 54 4.94 19.29 11.04
N ALA A 55 4.30 18.17 10.68
CA ALA A 55 4.61 16.87 11.28
C ALA A 55 6.10 16.48 11.05
N PRO A 56 6.65 15.55 11.87
CA PRO A 56 8.01 15.07 11.68
C PRO A 56 8.26 14.58 10.25
N VAL A 57 9.47 14.83 9.77
CA VAL A 57 9.96 14.50 8.43
C VAL A 57 9.62 13.07 8.03
N LEU A 58 9.98 12.12 8.89
CA LEU A 58 9.79 10.70 8.65
C LEU A 58 8.31 10.34 8.45
N VAL A 59 7.40 11.00 9.18
CA VAL A 59 5.95 10.76 9.13
C VAL A 59 5.35 11.32 7.84
N LYS A 60 5.74 12.55 7.45
CA LYS A 60 5.34 13.15 6.17
C LYS A 60 5.88 12.33 4.99
N GLY A 61 7.16 11.97 5.06
CA GLY A 61 7.84 11.17 4.05
C GLY A 61 7.19 9.81 3.86
N LEU A 62 6.90 9.08 4.94
CA LEU A 62 6.20 7.80 4.85
C LEU A 62 4.83 7.93 4.17
N MET A 63 4.04 8.93 4.55
CA MET A 63 2.72 9.15 3.94
C MET A 63 2.84 9.48 2.45
N PHE A 64 3.84 10.28 2.07
CA PHE A 64 4.13 10.60 0.66
C PHE A 64 4.57 9.35 -0.12
N CYS A 65 5.42 8.50 0.45
CA CYS A 65 5.77 7.20 -0.13
C CYS A 65 4.53 6.32 -0.36
N TYR A 66 3.60 6.26 0.60
CA TYR A 66 2.33 5.53 0.41
C TYR A 66 1.51 6.09 -0.74
N PHE A 67 1.45 7.41 -0.89
CA PHE A 67 0.76 8.04 -2.01
C PHE A 67 1.40 7.68 -3.35
N LEU A 68 2.71 7.89 -3.51
CA LEU A 68 3.42 7.61 -4.77
C LEU A 68 3.42 6.11 -5.11
N ASN A 69 3.72 5.25 -4.15
CA ASN A 69 3.68 3.79 -4.34
C ASN A 69 2.26 3.35 -4.69
N GLY A 70 1.25 3.88 -4.00
CA GLY A 70 -0.16 3.62 -4.32
C GLY A 70 -0.51 4.01 -5.75
N LEU A 71 -0.07 5.18 -6.21
CA LEU A 71 -0.29 5.66 -7.58
C LEU A 71 0.37 4.74 -8.62
N ILE A 72 1.64 4.37 -8.40
CA ILE A 72 2.37 3.45 -9.30
C ILE A 72 1.68 2.08 -9.34
N MET A 73 1.30 1.55 -8.17
CA MET A 73 0.60 0.27 -8.06
C MET A 73 -0.78 0.32 -8.72
N PHE A 74 -1.49 1.44 -8.65
CA PHE A 74 -2.75 1.65 -9.37
C PHE A 74 -2.55 1.61 -10.88
N LEU A 75 -1.55 2.34 -11.40
CA LEU A 75 -1.23 2.35 -12.84
C LEU A 75 -0.86 0.95 -13.33
N ILE A 76 -0.03 0.21 -12.59
CA ILE A 76 0.26 -1.20 -12.90
C ILE A 76 -1.03 -2.02 -12.88
N THR A 77 -1.88 -1.81 -11.88
CA THR A 77 -3.18 -2.49 -11.73
C THR A 77 -4.16 -2.16 -12.87
N LEU A 78 -3.90 -1.20 -13.75
CA LEU A 78 -4.66 -1.01 -15.00
C LEU A 78 -4.28 -2.03 -16.10
N PHE A 79 -3.04 -2.52 -16.12
CA PHE A 79 -2.53 -3.47 -17.13
C PHE A 79 -2.28 -4.89 -16.60
N TRP A 80 -1.71 -5.02 -15.40
CA TRP A 80 -1.46 -6.30 -14.74
C TRP A 80 -1.88 -6.34 -13.25
N LYS A 81 -2.43 -7.46 -12.79
CA LYS A 81 -2.83 -7.61 -11.37
C LYS A 81 -1.59 -7.74 -10.50
N ILE A 82 -1.39 -6.83 -9.55
CA ILE A 82 -0.27 -6.84 -8.60
C ILE A 82 -0.78 -6.85 -7.15
N SER A 83 -0.02 -7.42 -6.21
CA SER A 83 -0.42 -7.52 -4.80
C SER A 83 -0.18 -6.23 -4.03
N ILE A 84 -1.25 -5.47 -3.82
CA ILE A 84 -1.23 -4.25 -2.98
C ILE A 84 -1.06 -4.57 -1.48
N HIS A 85 -1.40 -5.79 -1.05
CA HIS A 85 -1.28 -6.21 0.36
C HIS A 85 0.18 -6.40 0.77
N THR A 86 0.99 -7.03 -0.09
CA THR A 86 2.42 -7.18 0.17
C THR A 86 3.13 -5.84 0.03
N SER A 87 2.79 -5.05 -0.99
CA SER A 87 3.23 -3.66 -1.12
C SER A 87 2.98 -2.82 0.15
N GLY A 88 1.74 -2.83 0.65
CA GLY A 88 1.34 -2.03 1.81
C GLY A 88 2.08 -2.37 3.11
N ILE A 89 2.59 -3.59 3.24
CA ILE A 89 3.41 -4.03 4.39
C ILE A 89 4.89 -3.74 4.15
N THR A 90 5.41 -3.99 2.94
CA THR A 90 6.84 -3.78 2.68
C THR A 90 7.26 -2.32 2.69
N GLY A 91 6.38 -1.37 2.38
CA GLY A 91 6.66 0.07 2.46
C GLY A 91 7.17 0.54 3.83
N PRO A 92 6.34 0.47 4.90
CA PRO A 92 6.73 0.93 6.24
C PRO A 92 7.89 0.09 6.81
N LEU A 93 7.94 -1.20 6.51
CA LEU A 93 9.07 -2.04 6.92
C LEU A 93 10.38 -1.59 6.27
N THR A 94 10.36 -1.18 5.00
CA THR A 94 11.55 -0.64 4.33
C THR A 94 12.03 0.64 4.99
N LEU A 95 11.11 1.53 5.39
CA LEU A 95 11.46 2.73 6.15
C LEU A 95 12.07 2.39 7.52
N LEU A 96 11.53 1.40 8.23
CA LEU A 96 12.12 0.95 9.51
C LEU A 96 13.54 0.41 9.33
N VAL A 97 13.77 -0.38 8.28
CA VAL A 97 15.11 -0.89 7.95
C VAL A 97 16.06 0.24 7.59
N TYR A 98 15.58 1.26 6.89
CA TYR A 98 16.39 2.44 6.57
C TYR A 98 16.78 3.21 7.85
N GLU A 99 15.80 3.50 8.71
CA GLU A 99 15.98 4.33 9.90
C GLU A 99 16.82 3.64 10.99
N PHE A 100 16.53 2.36 11.27
CA PHE A 100 17.16 1.62 12.36
C PHE A 100 18.32 0.72 11.89
N GLY A 101 18.58 0.69 10.58
CA GLY A 101 19.69 -0.03 9.97
C GLY A 101 19.35 -1.43 9.48
N ILE A 102 20.27 -1.98 8.68
CA ILE A 102 20.09 -3.24 7.94
C ILE A 102 19.84 -4.47 8.84
N ILE A 103 20.21 -4.41 10.13
CA ILE A 103 19.95 -5.47 11.10
C ILE A 103 18.45 -5.75 11.27
N TYR A 104 17.57 -4.78 10.95
CA TYR A 104 16.12 -4.94 10.98
C TYR A 104 15.54 -5.49 9.67
N SER A 105 16.36 -5.76 8.64
CA SER A 105 15.90 -6.36 7.38
C SER A 105 15.14 -7.69 7.51
N PRO A 106 15.36 -8.55 8.54
CA PRO A 106 14.51 -9.71 8.75
C PRO A 106 13.02 -9.38 8.95
N LEU A 107 12.67 -8.16 9.35
CA LEU A 107 11.26 -7.74 9.44
C LEU A 107 10.55 -7.81 8.09
N LEU A 108 11.25 -7.66 6.96
CA LEU A 108 10.67 -7.81 5.62
C LEU A 108 10.09 -9.21 5.39
N LEU A 109 10.53 -10.23 6.15
CA LEU A 109 9.96 -11.57 6.11
C LEU A 109 8.49 -11.61 6.56
N ILE A 110 7.97 -10.58 7.24
CA ILE A 110 6.52 -10.43 7.53
C ILE A 110 5.70 -10.40 6.23
N ALA A 111 6.28 -9.97 5.10
CA ALA A 111 5.61 -10.05 3.80
C ALA A 111 5.33 -11.50 3.35
N VAL A 112 6.09 -12.49 3.85
CA VAL A 112 5.94 -13.91 3.49
C VAL A 112 4.60 -14.49 3.95
N PRO A 113 4.21 -14.45 5.23
CA PRO A 113 2.90 -14.97 5.65
C PRO A 113 1.74 -14.22 4.97
N VAL A 114 1.89 -12.92 4.73
CA VAL A 114 0.85 -12.13 4.04
C VAL A 114 0.69 -12.58 2.59
N GLY A 115 1.82 -12.73 1.88
CA GLY A 115 1.88 -13.22 0.51
C GLY A 115 1.35 -14.64 0.39
N TRP A 116 1.75 -15.52 1.31
CA TRP A 116 1.27 -16.90 1.41
C TRP A 116 -0.26 -16.95 1.52
N MET A 117 -0.86 -16.13 2.38
CA MET A 117 -2.31 -16.07 2.49
C MET A 117 -2.98 -15.60 1.20
N ARG A 118 -2.38 -14.65 0.46
CA ARG A 118 -2.93 -14.22 -0.84
C ARG A 118 -2.88 -15.33 -1.89
N ILE A 119 -1.84 -16.17 -1.88
CA ILE A 119 -1.71 -17.31 -2.79
C ILE A 119 -2.67 -18.43 -2.38
N LYS A 120 -2.72 -18.79 -1.09
CA LYS A 120 -3.59 -19.85 -0.54
C LYS A 120 -5.06 -19.56 -0.78
N LEU A 121 -5.48 -18.31 -0.65
CA LEU A 121 -6.85 -17.84 -0.95
C LEU A 121 -7.12 -17.69 -2.46
N LYS A 122 -6.18 -18.10 -3.32
CA LYS A 122 -6.24 -17.97 -4.79
C LYS A 122 -6.50 -16.54 -5.27
N LYS A 123 -6.10 -15.55 -4.46
CA LYS A 123 -6.27 -14.12 -4.78
C LYS A 123 -5.15 -13.64 -5.69
N HIS A 124 -3.93 -14.15 -5.54
CA HIS A 124 -2.78 -13.72 -6.34
C HIS A 124 -1.87 -14.88 -6.73
N LEU A 125 -1.18 -14.72 -7.86
CA LEU A 125 -0.06 -15.60 -8.24
C LEU A 125 1.21 -15.22 -7.45
N PRO A 126 2.15 -16.16 -7.24
CA PRO A 126 3.43 -15.86 -6.60
C PRO A 126 4.17 -14.67 -7.23
N SER A 127 4.18 -14.57 -8.57
CA SER A 127 4.79 -13.45 -9.29
C SER A 127 4.17 -12.09 -8.94
N GLN A 128 2.85 -12.03 -8.75
CA GLN A 128 2.14 -10.81 -8.38
C GLN A 128 2.43 -10.37 -6.94
N VAL A 129 2.64 -11.34 -6.06
CA VAL A 129 3.01 -11.14 -4.65
C VAL A 129 4.44 -10.63 -4.54
N ILE A 130 5.38 -11.31 -5.21
CA ILE A 130 6.80 -10.97 -5.23
C ILE A 130 7.01 -9.61 -5.88
N ALA A 131 6.41 -9.37 -7.05
CA ALA A 131 6.53 -8.08 -7.73
C ALA A 131 6.01 -6.93 -6.86
N GLY A 132 4.86 -7.11 -6.19
CA GLY A 132 4.33 -6.09 -5.27
C GLY A 132 5.26 -5.76 -4.11
N ALA A 133 5.88 -6.78 -3.52
CA ALA A 133 6.84 -6.61 -2.42
C ALA A 133 8.13 -5.92 -2.91
N VAL A 134 8.81 -6.51 -3.90
CA VAL A 134 10.12 -6.04 -4.39
C VAL A 134 10.01 -4.63 -4.96
N LEU A 135 9.00 -4.36 -5.79
CA LEU A 135 8.80 -3.03 -6.36
C LEU A 135 8.65 -1.97 -5.27
N THR A 136 7.86 -2.27 -4.24
CA THR A 136 7.62 -1.29 -3.16
C THR A 136 8.85 -1.08 -2.30
N ILE A 137 9.63 -2.12 -2.03
CA ILE A 137 10.91 -1.99 -1.29
C ILE A 137 11.84 -1.04 -2.07
N ILE A 138 12.05 -1.31 -3.36
CA ILE A 138 12.92 -0.49 -4.21
C ILE A 138 12.42 0.95 -4.27
N LEU A 139 11.15 1.16 -4.60
CA LEU A 139 10.58 2.50 -4.70
C LEU A 139 10.66 3.28 -3.39
N THR A 140 10.33 2.63 -2.27
CA THR A 140 10.38 3.28 -0.95
C THR A 140 11.81 3.66 -0.59
N TRP A 141 12.78 2.77 -0.81
CA TRP A 141 14.20 3.06 -0.58
C TRP A 141 14.68 4.24 -1.41
N LEU A 142 14.38 4.25 -2.71
CA LEU A 142 14.74 5.35 -3.61
C LEU A 142 14.08 6.67 -3.20
N GLN A 143 12.79 6.65 -2.84
CA GLN A 143 12.07 7.82 -2.36
C GLN A 143 12.69 8.37 -1.08
N ILE A 144 13.08 7.51 -0.13
CA ILE A 144 13.74 7.96 1.10
C ILE A 144 15.08 8.63 0.78
N VAL A 145 15.95 7.94 0.02
CA VAL A 145 17.32 8.39 -0.27
C VAL A 145 17.36 9.66 -1.11
N TYR A 146 16.49 9.78 -2.12
CA TYR A 146 16.58 10.85 -3.12
C TYR A 146 15.51 11.94 -2.98
N ILE A 147 14.44 11.71 -2.22
CA ILE A 147 13.32 12.67 -2.13
C ILE A 147 13.06 13.10 -0.70
N ILE A 148 13.16 12.20 0.27
CA ILE A 148 12.91 12.58 1.67
C ILE A 148 14.19 13.20 2.23
N VAL A 149 15.26 12.43 2.37
CA VAL A 149 16.49 12.88 3.04
C VAL A 149 17.11 14.15 2.45
N PRO A 150 17.19 14.36 1.12
CA PRO A 150 17.86 15.55 0.58
C PRO A 150 17.14 16.88 0.82
N PHE A 151 15.89 16.84 1.27
CA PHE A 151 15.06 18.03 1.49
C PHE A 151 14.96 18.39 2.99
N PHE A 152 15.81 17.81 3.83
CA PHE A 152 15.96 18.07 5.27
C PHE A 152 17.44 18.14 5.65
#